data_AF-A0A951YK95-F1
#
_entry.id   AF-A0A951YK95-F1
#
_cell.length_a   1.000
_cell.length_b   1.000
_cell.length_c   1.000
_cell.angle_alpha   90.00
_cell.angle_beta   90.00
_cell.angle_gamma   90.00
#
_symmetry.space_group_name_H-M   'P 1'
#
loop_
_entity.id
_entity.type
_entity.pdbx_description
1 polymer ?
#
loop_
_entity_poly.entity_id
_entity_poly.type
_entity_poly.pdbx_seq_one_letter_code
_entity_poly.pdbx_strand_id
1 'polypeptide(L)'
;MKRLLLTTLLALASLAWAQSGAVMSGIVKSDGPLAEGTRVAIHIVDSDNVWGLEVTSVAPVGGTFRVTPGAVPADQLKPFRSGSVLLPGLQNEYRVNESDVNVAVARFNMYVDQNGNGVFDRVVDRFYIGLASLEAPVGFFTLLFVDKPATLTGGGSELQLAAGWNVFTVRFPDDKAVYAITSSVEDIVLDVDLQ
;
A
#
# COMPACT_ATOMS: atom_id res chain seq x y z
N MET A 1 29.47 -9.36 30.98
CA MET A 1 28.15 -8.70 31.08
C MET A 1 27.98 -7.56 30.07
N LYS A 2 28.89 -6.56 30.00
CA LYS A 2 28.79 -5.44 29.03
C LYS A 2 28.74 -5.86 27.55
N ARG A 3 29.46 -6.92 27.15
CA ARG A 3 29.43 -7.45 25.77
C ARG A 3 28.13 -8.17 25.40
N LEU A 4 27.41 -8.75 26.37
CA LEU A 4 26.16 -9.46 26.12
C LEU A 4 24.98 -8.49 25.95
N LEU A 5 25.00 -7.37 26.69
CA LEU A 5 24.01 -6.28 26.55
C LEU A 5 24.13 -5.55 25.21
N LEU A 6 25.35 -5.38 24.69
CA LEU A 6 25.58 -4.68 23.43
C LEU A 6 25.07 -5.46 22.22
N THR A 7 25.21 -6.80 22.22
CA THR A 7 24.65 -7.66 21.17
C THR A 7 23.13 -7.77 21.23
N THR A 8 22.52 -7.70 22.41
CA THR A 8 21.05 -7.64 22.52
C THR A 8 20.50 -6.30 22.02
N LEU A 9 21.18 -5.18 22.33
CA LEU A 9 20.76 -3.86 21.83
C LEU A 9 20.87 -3.75 20.30
N LEU A 10 21.94 -4.29 19.70
CA LEU A 10 22.08 -4.30 18.23
C LEU A 10 21.00 -5.18 17.56
N ALA A 11 20.66 -6.33 18.16
CA ALA A 11 19.61 -7.21 17.65
C ALA A 11 18.20 -6.61 17.77
N LEU A 12 17.94 -5.80 18.82
CA LEU A 12 16.68 -5.07 18.99
C LEU A 12 16.57 -3.88 18.04
N ALA A 13 17.68 -3.19 17.74
CA ALA A 13 17.71 -2.08 16.79
C ALA A 13 17.45 -2.55 15.34
N SER A 14 17.90 -3.75 14.96
CA SER A 14 17.64 -4.33 13.63
C SER A 14 16.19 -4.77 13.42
N LEU A 15 15.43 -5.03 14.48
CA LEU A 15 14.01 -5.40 14.39
C LEU A 15 13.10 -4.18 14.20
N ALA A 16 13.50 -3.00 14.69
CA ALA A 16 12.71 -1.78 14.57
C ALA A 16 12.75 -1.17 13.15
N TRP A 17 13.83 -1.41 12.39
CA TRP A 17 13.96 -0.92 11.01
C TRP A 17 13.23 -1.77 9.98
N ALA A 18 12.80 -2.99 10.32
CA ALA A 18 12.01 -3.83 9.43
C ALA A 18 10.53 -3.41 9.32
N GLN A 19 10.12 -2.37 10.06
CA GLN A 19 8.75 -1.84 10.06
C GLN A 19 8.66 -0.37 9.60
N SER A 20 9.70 0.22 9.01
CA SER A 20 9.52 1.51 8.34
C SER A 20 8.62 1.30 7.13
N GLY A 21 7.31 1.48 7.32
CA GLY A 21 6.32 1.30 6.27
C GLY A 21 6.64 2.15 5.06
N ALA A 22 6.22 1.70 3.88
CA ALA A 22 6.49 2.42 2.65
C ALA A 22 5.88 3.82 2.72
N VAL A 23 6.67 4.87 2.54
CA VAL A 23 6.13 6.23 2.61
C VAL A 23 5.40 6.54 1.32
N MET A 24 4.13 6.93 1.45
CA MET A 24 3.24 7.20 0.33
C MET A 24 2.79 8.66 0.41
N SER A 25 3.00 9.45 -0.63
CA SER A 25 2.49 10.82 -0.69
C SER A 25 2.01 11.20 -2.09
N GLY A 26 1.18 12.23 -2.11
CA GLY A 26 0.56 12.68 -3.34
C GLY A 26 -0.44 13.80 -3.13
N ILE A 27 -1.25 13.99 -4.16
CA ILE A 27 -2.34 14.98 -4.19
C ILE A 27 -3.69 14.29 -4.33
N VAL A 28 -4.72 14.99 -3.86
CA VAL A 28 -6.12 14.68 -4.10
C VAL A 28 -6.63 15.63 -5.16
N LYS A 29 -7.19 15.07 -6.23
CA LYS A 29 -7.87 15.80 -7.28
C LYS A 29 -9.36 15.49 -7.18
N SER A 30 -10.16 16.53 -6.95
CA SER A 30 -11.61 16.45 -6.82
C SER A 30 -12.26 17.65 -7.50
N ASP A 31 -13.48 17.48 -8.02
CA ASP A 31 -14.21 18.54 -8.74
C ASP A 31 -14.58 19.75 -7.85
N GLY A 32 -14.59 19.58 -6.53
CA GLY A 32 -14.82 20.64 -5.56
C GLY A 32 -13.93 20.53 -4.31
N PRO A 33 -14.10 21.43 -3.34
CA PRO A 33 -13.40 21.34 -2.05
C PRO A 33 -13.68 20.01 -1.36
N LEU A 34 -12.66 19.47 -0.67
CA LEU A 34 -12.83 18.27 0.15
C LEU A 34 -13.78 18.57 1.32
N ALA A 35 -14.66 17.61 1.62
CA ALA A 35 -15.58 17.74 2.74
C ALA A 35 -14.80 17.80 4.06
N GLU A 36 -15.34 18.51 5.04
CA GLU A 36 -14.80 18.48 6.40
C GLU A 36 -14.82 17.04 6.93
N GLY A 37 -13.75 16.63 7.63
CA GLY A 37 -13.59 15.25 8.09
C GLY A 37 -13.09 14.27 7.03
N THR A 38 -12.70 14.74 5.83
CA THR A 38 -12.10 13.86 4.81
C THR A 38 -10.81 13.22 5.33
N ARG A 39 -10.66 11.91 5.09
CA ARG A 39 -9.48 11.11 5.40
C ARG A 39 -9.00 10.35 4.17
N VAL A 40 -7.69 10.29 4.00
CA VAL A 40 -7.01 9.38 3.06
C VAL A 40 -6.53 8.19 3.87
N ALA A 41 -7.01 7.00 3.53
CA ALA A 41 -6.82 5.80 4.30
C ALA A 41 -6.22 4.66 3.47
N ILE A 42 -5.48 3.80 4.14
CA ILE A 42 -4.96 2.55 3.55
C ILE A 42 -5.73 1.41 4.20
N HIS A 43 -6.42 0.64 3.36
CA HIS A 43 -7.19 -0.52 3.79
C HIS A 43 -6.55 -1.79 3.24
N ILE A 44 -6.49 -2.82 4.08
CA ILE A 44 -6.33 -4.18 3.58
C ILE A 44 -7.62 -4.56 2.87
N VAL A 45 -7.49 -5.20 1.71
CA VAL A 45 -8.61 -5.65 0.91
C VAL A 45 -8.66 -7.17 0.82
N ASP A 46 -9.87 -7.72 0.65
CA ASP A 46 -10.05 -9.13 0.39
C ASP A 46 -9.82 -9.50 -1.10
N SER A 47 -10.09 -10.75 -1.47
CA SER A 47 -9.93 -11.24 -2.84
C SER A 47 -10.84 -10.55 -3.86
N ASP A 48 -11.94 -9.96 -3.40
CA ASP A 48 -12.90 -9.22 -4.23
C ASP A 48 -12.60 -7.71 -4.23
N ASN A 49 -11.46 -7.30 -3.67
CA ASN A 49 -11.03 -5.92 -3.45
C ASN A 49 -11.98 -5.11 -2.54
N VAL A 50 -12.78 -5.77 -1.70
CA VAL A 50 -13.62 -5.09 -0.72
C VAL A 50 -12.74 -4.56 0.41
N TRP A 51 -12.96 -3.30 0.79
CA TRP A 51 -12.23 -2.65 1.90
C TRP A 51 -12.57 -3.32 3.23
N GLY A 52 -11.54 -3.84 3.90
CA GLY A 52 -11.62 -4.46 5.21
C GLY A 52 -10.97 -3.59 6.28
N LEU A 53 -9.87 -4.09 6.88
CA LEU A 53 -9.16 -3.40 7.95
C LEU A 53 -8.50 -2.11 7.47
N GLU A 54 -8.84 -0.98 8.08
CA GLU A 54 -8.04 0.25 7.99
C GLU A 54 -6.74 0.07 8.78
N VAL A 55 -5.59 0.15 8.12
CA VAL A 55 -4.27 0.06 8.78
C VAL A 55 -3.71 1.42 9.16
N THR A 56 -4.16 2.49 8.51
CA THR A 56 -3.79 3.87 8.80
C THR A 56 -4.68 4.84 8.02
N SER A 57 -4.79 6.08 8.51
CA SER A 57 -5.41 7.18 7.79
C SER A 57 -4.85 8.52 8.21
N VAL A 58 -4.93 9.52 7.32
CA VAL A 58 -4.50 10.89 7.55
C VAL A 58 -5.51 11.88 6.99
N ALA A 59 -5.67 13.04 7.62
CA ALA A 59 -6.40 14.14 7.03
C ALA A 59 -5.53 14.82 5.95
N PRO A 60 -6.02 15.02 4.72
CA PRO A 60 -5.29 15.76 3.71
C PRO A 60 -5.20 17.24 4.09
N VAL A 61 -4.08 17.89 3.77
CA VAL A 61 -3.84 19.32 4.04
C VAL A 61 -3.57 20.03 2.72
N GLY A 62 -4.41 21.01 2.38
CA GLY A 62 -4.29 21.75 1.12
C GLY A 62 -4.37 20.86 -0.12
N GLY A 63 -5.15 19.78 -0.06
CA GLY A 63 -5.27 18.80 -1.15
C GLY A 63 -4.07 17.84 -1.27
N THR A 64 -3.14 17.84 -0.31
CA THR A 64 -1.98 16.93 -0.29
C THR A 64 -2.08 15.95 0.86
N PHE A 65 -1.43 14.80 0.74
CA PHE A 65 -1.32 13.83 1.83
C PHE A 65 0.05 13.17 1.88
N ARG A 66 0.44 12.71 3.07
CA ARG A 66 1.58 11.83 3.30
C ARG A 66 1.19 10.84 4.38
N VAL A 67 1.32 9.55 4.07
CA VAL A 67 0.87 8.47 4.92
C VAL A 67 1.86 7.31 4.87
N THR A 68 2.04 6.67 6.02
CA THR A 68 2.85 5.45 6.16
C THR A 68 1.92 4.33 6.62
N PRO A 69 1.83 3.21 5.88
CA PRO A 69 1.03 2.05 6.28
C PRO A 69 1.38 1.56 7.69
N GLY A 70 0.34 1.24 8.47
CA GLY A 70 0.48 0.67 9.80
C GLY A 70 0.85 -0.82 9.78
N ALA A 71 0.82 -1.43 10.95
CA ALA A 71 1.07 -2.87 11.10
C ALA A 71 -0.07 -3.70 10.50
N VAL A 72 0.27 -4.90 10.02
CA VAL A 72 -0.69 -5.87 9.49
C VAL A 72 -0.85 -7.03 10.49
N PRO A 73 -2.04 -7.26 11.04
CA PRO A 73 -2.32 -8.43 11.86
C PRO A 73 -2.16 -9.73 11.06
N ALA A 74 -1.68 -10.80 11.70
CA ALA A 74 -1.38 -12.06 11.03
C ALA A 74 -2.62 -12.75 10.40
N ASP A 75 -3.82 -12.48 10.91
CA ASP A 75 -5.08 -13.04 10.39
C ASP A 75 -5.51 -12.42 9.04
N GLN A 76 -4.91 -11.28 8.68
CA GLN A 76 -5.10 -10.61 7.39
C GLN A 76 -4.23 -11.23 6.27
N LEU A 77 -3.21 -12.01 6.65
CA LEU A 77 -2.27 -12.60 5.69
C LEU A 77 -2.87 -13.84 5.02
N LYS A 78 -2.65 -13.96 3.71
CA LYS A 78 -3.06 -15.10 2.89
C LYS A 78 -1.86 -15.71 2.16
N PRO A 79 -1.87 -17.00 1.81
CA PRO A 79 -0.77 -17.59 1.06
C PRO A 79 -0.49 -16.84 -0.24
N PHE A 80 0.76 -16.40 -0.45
CA PHE A 80 1.13 -15.67 -1.66
C PHE A 80 1.45 -16.67 -2.77
N ARG A 81 0.45 -16.92 -3.62
CA ARG A 81 0.59 -17.83 -4.77
C ARG A 81 0.75 -17.03 -6.06
N SER A 82 1.39 -17.64 -7.05
CA SER A 82 1.43 -17.11 -8.43
C SER A 82 0.02 -16.77 -8.91
N GLY A 83 -0.18 -15.53 -9.36
CA GLY A 83 -1.47 -15.04 -9.85
C GLY A 83 -2.57 -14.83 -8.78
N SER A 84 -2.25 -14.94 -7.48
CA SER A 84 -3.24 -14.72 -6.40
C SER A 84 -3.61 -13.26 -6.16
N VAL A 85 -2.80 -12.33 -6.65
CA VAL A 85 -3.01 -10.88 -6.53
C VAL A 85 -3.02 -10.29 -7.93
N LEU A 86 -3.98 -9.43 -8.24
CA LEU A 86 -3.96 -8.68 -9.50
C LEU A 86 -2.98 -7.50 -9.39
N LEU A 87 -1.82 -7.65 -10.05
CA LEU A 87 -0.80 -6.62 -10.13
C LEU A 87 -1.01 -5.78 -11.39
N PRO A 88 -1.08 -4.45 -11.32
CA PRO A 88 -1.24 -3.61 -12.51
C PRO A 88 -0.19 -3.91 -13.59
N GLY A 89 -0.63 -4.06 -14.84
CA GLY A 89 0.22 -4.40 -15.98
C GLY A 89 0.61 -5.88 -16.09
N LEU A 90 0.78 -6.59 -14.98
CA LEU A 90 1.04 -8.05 -14.97
C LEU A 90 -0.22 -8.90 -14.80
N GLN A 91 -1.29 -8.34 -14.24
CA GLN A 91 -2.49 -9.05 -13.81
C GLN A 91 -2.13 -10.26 -12.92
N ASN A 92 -2.46 -11.47 -13.37
CA ASN A 92 -2.12 -12.74 -12.74
C ASN A 92 -0.91 -13.43 -13.40
N GLU A 93 -0.24 -12.79 -14.36
CA GLU A 93 0.86 -13.32 -15.16
C GLU A 93 2.23 -13.13 -14.49
N TYR A 94 2.36 -13.63 -13.27
CA TYR A 94 3.62 -13.66 -12.53
C TYR A 94 3.74 -14.94 -11.72
N ARG A 95 4.97 -15.27 -11.32
CA ARG A 95 5.29 -16.39 -10.44
C ARG A 95 5.88 -15.87 -9.14
N VAL A 96 5.44 -16.45 -8.03
CA VAL A 96 6.12 -16.32 -6.74
C VAL A 96 7.07 -17.51 -6.61
N ASN A 97 8.36 -17.25 -6.41
CA ASN A 97 9.36 -18.31 -6.38
C ASN A 97 9.32 -19.13 -5.08
N GLU A 98 8.97 -18.47 -3.97
CA GLU A 98 8.92 -19.04 -2.63
C GLU A 98 7.53 -19.65 -2.34
N SER A 99 7.52 -20.72 -1.54
CA SER A 99 6.31 -21.52 -1.30
C SER A 99 5.63 -21.27 0.05
N ASP A 100 6.27 -20.54 0.96
CA ASP A 100 5.85 -20.35 2.35
C ASP A 100 5.76 -18.86 2.75
N VAL A 101 5.53 -17.99 1.77
CA VAL A 101 5.31 -16.55 1.93
C VAL A 101 3.80 -16.28 1.97
N ASN A 102 3.38 -15.41 2.89
CA ASN A 102 2.04 -14.87 2.93
C ASN A 102 2.04 -13.38 2.57
N VAL A 103 0.91 -12.91 2.04
CA VAL A 103 0.70 -11.55 1.59
C VAL A 103 -0.60 -10.97 2.14
N ALA A 104 -0.60 -9.67 2.41
CA ALA A 104 -1.80 -8.85 2.46
C ALA A 104 -1.70 -7.77 1.38
N VAL A 105 -2.82 -7.50 0.70
CA VAL A 105 -2.91 -6.46 -0.33
C VAL A 105 -3.60 -5.26 0.29
N ALA A 106 -3.05 -4.06 0.06
CA ALA A 106 -3.67 -2.83 0.52
C ALA A 106 -3.92 -1.83 -0.62
N ARG A 107 -4.98 -1.06 -0.44
CA ARG A 107 -5.45 -0.04 -1.39
C ARG A 107 -5.71 1.27 -0.66
N PHE A 108 -5.57 2.36 -1.40
CA PHE A 108 -6.04 3.66 -0.94
C PHE A 108 -7.57 3.71 -1.02
N ASN A 109 -8.17 4.32 -0.01
CA ASN A 109 -9.56 4.75 0.01
C ASN A 109 -9.61 6.18 0.57
N MET A 110 -10.66 6.92 0.20
CA MET A 110 -10.96 8.21 0.78
C MET A 110 -12.38 8.22 1.30
N TYR A 111 -12.58 8.74 2.50
CA TYR A 111 -13.90 8.82 3.13
C TYR A 111 -14.06 10.09 3.94
N VAL A 112 -15.30 10.42 4.26
CA VAL A 112 -15.67 11.49 5.18
C VAL A 112 -16.01 10.86 6.51
N ASP A 113 -15.19 11.10 7.53
CA ASP A 113 -15.42 10.64 8.90
C ASP A 113 -16.60 11.41 9.51
N GLN A 114 -17.81 10.89 9.32
CA GLN A 114 -19.04 11.59 9.66
C GLN A 114 -19.36 11.52 11.16
N ASN A 115 -18.86 10.49 11.84
CA ASN A 115 -19.08 10.30 13.27
C ASN A 115 -17.89 10.79 14.13
N GLY A 116 -16.78 11.19 13.50
CA GLY A 116 -15.60 11.77 14.16
C GLY A 116 -14.77 10.76 14.94
N ASN A 117 -14.88 9.46 14.64
CA ASN A 117 -14.18 8.41 15.38
C ASN A 117 -12.76 8.14 14.84
N GLY A 118 -12.39 8.74 13.70
CA GLY A 118 -11.08 8.63 13.07
C GLY A 118 -10.83 7.34 12.28
N VAL A 119 -11.85 6.50 12.06
CA VAL A 119 -11.75 5.19 11.40
C VAL A 119 -12.95 4.98 10.48
N PHE A 120 -12.73 4.40 9.31
CA PHE A 120 -13.81 4.17 8.34
C PHE A 120 -14.95 3.32 8.92
N ASP A 121 -16.17 3.88 8.91
CA ASP A 121 -17.42 3.19 9.19
C ASP A 121 -18.26 3.09 7.92
N ARG A 122 -18.30 1.88 7.33
CA ARG A 122 -19.04 1.62 6.08
C ARG A 122 -20.55 1.92 6.15
N VAL A 123 -21.14 1.98 7.35
CA VAL A 123 -22.58 2.26 7.52
C VAL A 123 -22.86 3.76 7.56
N VAL A 124 -21.94 4.53 8.14
CA VAL A 124 -22.16 5.95 8.45
C VAL A 124 -21.41 6.87 7.50
N ASP A 125 -20.20 6.49 7.10
CA ASP A 125 -19.30 7.34 6.34
C ASP A 125 -19.57 7.25 4.84
N ARG A 126 -19.75 8.41 4.22
CA ARG A 126 -19.65 8.55 2.77
C ARG A 126 -18.20 8.35 2.34
N PHE A 127 -18.04 7.76 1.18
CA PHE A 127 -16.74 7.50 0.59
C PHE A 127 -16.64 8.12 -0.78
N TYR A 128 -15.40 8.41 -1.15
CA TYR A 128 -15.08 8.85 -2.49
C TYR A 128 -14.86 7.62 -3.38
N ILE A 129 -15.35 7.68 -4.61
CA ILE A 129 -14.98 6.74 -5.67
C ILE A 129 -13.91 7.41 -6.52
N GLY A 130 -12.88 6.66 -6.90
CA GLY A 130 -11.84 7.20 -7.75
C GLY A 130 -10.74 6.21 -8.04
N LEU A 131 -9.69 6.72 -8.65
CA LEU A 131 -8.53 5.95 -9.08
C LEU A 131 -7.27 6.56 -8.46
N ALA A 132 -6.47 5.69 -7.83
CA ALA A 132 -5.12 6.02 -7.42
C ALA A 132 -4.14 5.69 -8.56
N SER A 133 -3.45 6.71 -9.06
CA SER A 133 -2.43 6.58 -10.11
C SER A 133 -1.11 7.23 -9.69
N LEU A 134 -0.09 7.07 -10.51
CA LEU A 134 1.20 7.78 -10.44
C LEU A 134 1.29 8.72 -11.64
N GLU A 135 2.02 9.83 -11.54
CA GLU A 135 2.11 10.84 -12.63
C GLU A 135 3.50 11.00 -13.25
N ALA A 136 4.59 10.60 -12.59
CA ALA A 136 5.95 10.92 -13.06
C ALA A 136 6.89 9.71 -13.13
N PRO A 137 6.86 8.87 -14.20
CA PRO A 137 5.87 8.81 -15.28
C PRO A 137 4.51 8.24 -14.85
N VAL A 138 3.50 8.39 -15.72
CA VAL A 138 2.17 7.81 -15.52
C VAL A 138 2.27 6.32 -15.21
N GLY A 139 1.49 5.87 -14.23
CA GLY A 139 1.52 4.49 -13.79
C GLY A 139 0.48 4.13 -12.74
N PHE A 140 0.60 2.91 -12.23
CA PHE A 140 -0.24 2.35 -11.19
C PHE A 140 0.62 1.66 -10.15
N PHE A 141 0.04 1.43 -8.98
CA PHE A 141 0.75 0.76 -7.90
C PHE A 141 -0.17 -0.16 -7.09
N THR A 142 0.45 -1.07 -6.34
CA THR A 142 -0.20 -1.95 -5.37
C THR A 142 0.68 -2.05 -4.14
N LEU A 143 0.09 -1.86 -2.95
CA LEU A 143 0.81 -2.11 -1.71
C LEU A 143 0.69 -3.59 -1.36
N LEU A 144 1.82 -4.20 -1.12
CA LEU A 144 1.94 -5.60 -0.71
C LEU A 144 2.66 -5.63 0.63
N PHE A 145 2.04 -6.18 1.65
CA PHE A 145 2.75 -6.61 2.84
C PHE A 145 3.08 -8.08 2.70
N VAL A 146 4.36 -8.46 2.76
CA VAL A 146 4.76 -9.88 2.79
C VAL A 146 5.42 -10.23 4.12
N ASP A 147 5.13 -11.39 4.67
CA ASP A 147 5.67 -11.81 5.97
C ASP A 147 7.15 -12.24 5.90
N LYS A 148 7.63 -12.59 4.71
CA LYS A 148 8.99 -13.02 4.40
C LYS A 148 9.46 -12.43 3.07
N PRO A 149 10.77 -12.29 2.84
CA PRO A 149 11.28 -11.90 1.54
C PRO A 149 10.83 -12.88 0.46
N ALA A 150 10.60 -12.37 -0.75
CA ALA A 150 10.12 -13.16 -1.87
C ALA A 150 10.61 -12.59 -3.21
N THR A 151 10.64 -13.42 -4.24
CA THR A 151 10.94 -13.03 -5.61
C THR A 151 9.72 -13.25 -6.48
N LEU A 152 9.32 -12.20 -7.21
CA LEU A 152 8.34 -12.32 -8.29
C LEU A 152 9.05 -12.35 -9.64
N THR A 153 8.59 -13.20 -10.54
CA THR A 153 9.00 -13.17 -11.95
C THR A 153 7.80 -12.98 -12.86
N GLY A 154 7.83 -12.01 -13.75
CA GLY A 154 6.70 -11.67 -14.62
C GLY A 154 7.01 -10.49 -15.54
N GLY A 155 6.39 -10.43 -16.73
CA GLY A 155 6.62 -9.33 -17.69
C GLY A 155 8.08 -9.12 -18.08
N GLY A 156 8.89 -10.20 -18.10
CA GLY A 156 10.33 -10.14 -18.38
C GLY A 156 11.18 -9.53 -17.25
N SER A 157 10.61 -9.31 -16.08
CA SER A 157 11.27 -8.71 -14.91
C SER A 157 11.39 -9.70 -13.75
N GLU A 158 12.42 -9.50 -12.92
CA GLU A 158 12.59 -10.15 -11.63
C GLU A 158 12.50 -9.08 -10.53
N LEU A 159 11.56 -9.26 -9.60
CA LEU A 159 11.16 -8.25 -8.64
C LEU A 159 11.37 -8.78 -7.22
N GLN A 160 12.24 -8.11 -6.48
CA GLN A 160 12.64 -8.51 -5.13
C GLN A 160 11.76 -7.82 -4.10
N LEU A 161 11.05 -8.60 -3.29
CA LEU A 161 10.23 -8.14 -2.18
C LEU A 161 10.99 -8.34 -0.87
N ALA A 162 11.04 -7.29 -0.05
CA ALA A 162 11.52 -7.39 1.32
C ALA A 162 10.38 -7.87 2.24
N ALA A 163 10.70 -8.49 3.37
CA ALA A 163 9.70 -8.67 4.42
C ALA A 163 9.14 -7.30 4.87
N GLY A 164 7.82 -7.22 5.05
CA GLY A 164 7.10 -5.98 5.35
C GLY A 164 6.43 -5.37 4.13
N TRP A 165 6.26 -4.04 4.15
CA TRP A 165 5.58 -3.30 3.10
C TRP A 165 6.47 -3.08 1.87
N ASN A 166 5.89 -3.35 0.70
CA ASN A 166 6.47 -3.15 -0.60
C ASN A 166 5.46 -2.41 -1.48
N VAL A 167 5.96 -1.51 -2.33
CA VAL A 167 5.13 -0.87 -3.35
C VAL A 167 5.51 -1.47 -4.69
N PHE A 168 4.65 -2.35 -5.20
CA PHE A 168 4.73 -2.76 -6.59
C PHE A 168 4.26 -1.60 -7.46
N THR A 169 5.03 -1.25 -8.48
CA THR A 169 4.69 -0.21 -9.45
C THR A 169 4.79 -0.74 -10.87
N VAL A 170 3.88 -0.28 -11.73
CA VAL A 170 4.06 -0.28 -13.18
C VAL A 170 4.04 1.17 -13.63
N ARG A 171 5.04 1.58 -14.41
CA ARG A 171 5.10 2.89 -15.03
C ARG A 171 5.28 2.75 -16.54
N PHE A 172 4.91 3.78 -17.29
CA PHE A 172 4.93 3.77 -18.75
C PHE A 172 5.80 4.89 -19.35
N PRO A 173 7.11 4.95 -19.06
CA PRO A 173 8.01 5.84 -19.81
C PRO A 173 8.02 5.44 -21.29
N ASP A 174 7.83 6.42 -22.18
CA ASP A 174 7.80 6.21 -23.63
C ASP A 174 6.87 5.04 -24.06
N ASP A 175 5.70 4.94 -23.42
CA ASP A 175 4.67 3.90 -23.63
C ASP A 175 5.13 2.45 -23.37
N LYS A 176 6.24 2.25 -22.66
CA LYS A 176 6.74 0.92 -22.28
C LYS A 176 6.52 0.63 -20.81
N ALA A 177 5.90 -0.50 -20.51
CA ALA A 177 5.72 -0.95 -19.13
C ALA A 177 7.07 -1.25 -18.46
N VAL A 178 7.31 -0.61 -17.33
CA VAL A 178 8.45 -0.85 -16.44
C VAL A 178 7.93 -1.20 -15.06
N TYR A 179 8.32 -2.37 -14.56
CA TYR A 179 7.91 -2.88 -13.26
C TYR A 179 9.01 -2.65 -12.22
N ALA A 180 8.63 -2.26 -11.00
CA ALA A 180 9.58 -2.11 -9.91
C ALA A 180 8.93 -2.37 -8.55
N ILE A 181 9.76 -2.80 -7.59
CA ILE A 181 9.46 -2.74 -6.17
C ILE A 181 10.18 -1.53 -5.59
N THR A 182 9.44 -0.63 -4.96
CA THR A 182 9.98 0.53 -4.26
C THR A 182 9.53 0.57 -2.81
N SER A 183 10.33 1.23 -1.97
CA SER A 183 10.03 1.49 -0.57
C SER A 183 9.24 2.79 -0.36
N SER A 184 9.03 3.59 -1.41
CA SER A 184 8.18 4.78 -1.37
C SER A 184 7.72 5.20 -2.76
N VAL A 185 6.60 5.92 -2.80
CA VAL A 185 6.16 6.70 -3.96
C VAL A 185 5.62 8.04 -3.47
N GLU A 186 5.98 9.12 -4.16
CA GLU A 186 5.71 10.49 -3.68
C GLU A 186 4.90 11.33 -4.69
N ASP A 187 4.45 10.69 -5.76
CA ASP A 187 3.74 11.30 -6.90
C ASP A 187 2.38 10.65 -7.15
N ILE A 188 1.69 10.25 -6.07
CA ILE A 188 0.35 9.66 -6.18
C ILE A 188 -0.65 10.75 -6.55
N VAL A 189 -1.58 10.43 -7.44
CA VAL A 189 -2.79 11.23 -7.67
C VAL A 189 -4.01 10.39 -7.34
N LEU A 190 -4.82 10.90 -6.42
CA LEU A 190 -6.13 10.37 -6.10
C LEU A 190 -7.17 11.22 -6.84
N ASP A 191 -7.58 10.78 -8.02
CA ASP A 191 -8.65 11.43 -8.80
C ASP A 191 -10.00 10.85 -8.33
N VAL A 192 -10.78 11.65 -7.60
CA VAL A 192 -11.87 11.18 -6.75
C VAL A 192 -13.12 12.06 -6.77
N ASP A 193 -14.27 11.40 -6.70
CA ASP A 193 -15.60 12.01 -6.58
C ASP A 193 -16.36 11.46 -5.38
N LEU A 194 -16.96 12.35 -4.58
CA LEU A 194 -17.73 11.97 -3.41
C LEU A 194 -19.08 11.38 -3.81
N GLN A 195 -19.44 10.22 -3.25
CA GLN A 195 -20.77 9.60 -3.39
C GLN A 195 -21.73 10.00 -2.28
#